data_AF-A0A4Q7EJL3-F1
#
_entry.id   AF-A0A4Q7EJL3-F1
#
_cell.length_a   1.000
_cell.length_b   1.000
_cell.length_c   1.000
_cell.angle_alpha   90.00
_cell.angle_beta   90.00
_cell.angle_gamma   90.00
#
_symmetry.space_group_name_H-M   'P 1'
#
loop_
_entity.id
_entity.type
_entity.pdbx_description
1 polymer ?
#
loop_
_entity_poly.entity_id
_entity_poly.type
_entity_poly.pdbx_seq_one_letter_code
_entity_poly.pdbx_strand_id
1 'polypeptide(L)'
;MRTSILTLFIAISGTAHAGCFDGLTTSNTVMSKVRGLYVHPDYDGEDQLHYVILDKASCSASKSGDVTLASTTKNHYYLSFKSSDEFLYSAILSAQATGTTLEFRMGQKAQDNSVNSIAYIISPSGARSQ
;
A
#
# COMPACT_ATOMS: atom_id res chain seq x y z
N MET A 1 -3.66 32.83 -46.70
CA MET A 1 -3.63 31.49 -46.08
C MET A 1 -3.21 31.64 -44.62
N ARG A 2 -4.08 31.33 -43.67
CA ARG A 2 -3.75 31.31 -42.22
C ARG A 2 -3.85 29.86 -41.76
N THR A 3 -2.71 29.26 -41.47
CA THR A 3 -2.58 27.92 -40.91
C THR A 3 -2.80 28.00 -39.39
N SER A 4 -3.98 27.58 -38.93
CA SER A 4 -4.23 27.39 -37.50
C SER A 4 -3.60 26.07 -37.06
N ILE A 5 -2.52 26.16 -36.28
CA ILE A 5 -1.89 25.01 -35.62
C ILE A 5 -2.75 24.67 -34.40
N LEU A 6 -3.49 23.57 -34.46
CA LEU A 6 -4.28 23.04 -33.36
C LEU A 6 -3.34 22.33 -32.38
N THR A 7 -3.04 22.97 -31.25
CA THR A 7 -2.19 22.39 -30.20
C THR A 7 -3.01 21.39 -29.38
N LEU A 8 -2.72 20.09 -29.53
CA LEU A 8 -3.32 19.02 -28.75
C LEU A 8 -2.66 18.97 -27.35
N PHE A 9 -3.35 19.49 -26.34
CA PHE A 9 -2.98 19.28 -24.93
C PHE A 9 -3.33 17.84 -24.54
N ILE A 10 -2.32 16.96 -24.52
CA ILE A 10 -2.43 15.65 -23.89
C ILE A 10 -2.36 15.89 -22.38
N ALA A 11 -3.52 15.96 -21.72
CA ALA A 11 -3.59 15.95 -20.27
C ALA A 11 -3.15 14.55 -19.80
N ILE A 12 -1.90 14.46 -19.36
CA ILE A 12 -1.37 13.26 -18.71
C ILE A 12 -2.10 13.17 -17.37
N SER A 13 -3.16 12.37 -17.30
CA SER A 13 -3.83 12.04 -16.04
C SER A 13 -2.89 11.18 -15.21
N GLY A 14 -2.06 11.83 -14.40
CA GLY A 14 -1.25 11.16 -13.39
C GLY A 14 -2.17 10.41 -12.43
N THR A 15 -1.89 9.13 -12.21
CA THR A 15 -2.62 8.30 -11.25
C THR A 15 -2.40 8.87 -9.85
N ALA A 16 -3.50 9.32 -9.23
CA ALA A 16 -3.51 9.85 -7.87
C ALA A 16 -2.95 8.80 -6.91
N HIS A 17 -1.89 9.20 -6.18
CA HIS A 17 -1.25 8.37 -5.17
C HIS A 17 -2.17 8.25 -3.94
N ALA A 18 -2.09 7.11 -3.26
CA ALA A 18 -3.04 6.68 -2.25
C ALA A 18 -2.88 7.45 -0.93
N GLY A 19 -3.99 7.98 -0.41
CA GLY A 19 -4.01 8.90 0.75
C GLY A 19 -3.45 8.41 2.10
N CYS A 20 -3.30 7.11 2.36
CA CYS A 20 -2.57 6.64 3.56
C CYS A 20 -1.04 6.65 3.36
N PHE A 21 -0.58 6.88 2.12
CA PHE A 21 0.82 6.92 1.72
C PHE A 21 1.26 8.29 1.19
N ASP A 22 0.34 9.25 1.08
CA ASP A 22 0.65 10.61 0.64
C ASP A 22 1.62 11.27 1.63
N GLY A 23 2.76 11.71 1.12
CA GLY A 23 3.84 12.29 1.93
C GLY A 23 4.61 11.28 2.79
N LEU A 24 4.28 9.98 2.73
CA LEU A 24 5.05 8.95 3.41
C LEU A 24 6.22 8.47 2.55
N THR A 25 7.38 8.36 3.18
CA THR A 25 8.61 7.80 2.61
C THR A 25 8.79 6.35 3.04
N THR A 26 9.76 5.66 2.47
CA THR A 26 10.17 4.29 2.88
C THR A 26 10.70 4.21 4.31
N SER A 27 10.79 5.34 5.01
CA SER A 27 11.14 5.40 6.44
C SER A 27 9.92 5.58 7.35
N ASN A 28 8.71 5.44 6.82
CA ASN A 28 7.48 5.59 7.57
C ASN A 28 6.83 4.25 7.89
N THR A 29 5.93 4.30 8.87
CA THR A 29 5.20 3.16 9.37
C THR A 29 3.71 3.46 9.29
N VAL A 30 2.93 2.46 8.86
CA VAL A 30 1.48 2.51 8.78
C VAL A 30 0.89 1.45 9.70
N MET A 31 -0.10 1.79 10.52
CA MET A 31 -0.84 0.82 11.32
C MET A 31 -2.21 0.60 10.68
N SER A 32 -2.64 -0.65 10.52
CA SER A 32 -3.98 -0.96 10.01
C SER A 32 -4.35 -2.42 10.25
N LYS A 33 -5.66 -2.71 10.25
CA LYS A 33 -6.15 -4.09 10.11
C LYS A 33 -6.08 -4.54 8.64
N VAL A 34 -5.97 -5.85 8.44
CA VAL A 34 -6.01 -6.46 7.11
C VAL A 34 -7.45 -6.79 6.73
N ARG A 35 -7.91 -6.30 5.57
CA ARG A 35 -9.22 -6.66 5.02
C ARG A 35 -9.17 -7.87 4.09
N GLY A 36 -8.03 -8.09 3.46
CA GLY A 36 -7.86 -9.17 2.51
C GLY A 36 -6.52 -9.12 1.80
N LEU A 37 -6.36 -10.07 0.89
CA LEU A 37 -5.20 -10.23 0.04
C LEU A 37 -5.66 -10.26 -1.43
N TYR A 38 -4.85 -9.69 -2.30
CA TYR A 38 -5.01 -9.78 -3.74
C TYR A 38 -3.73 -10.36 -4.33
N VAL A 39 -3.88 -11.48 -5.04
CA VAL A 39 -2.82 -12.16 -5.77
C VAL A 39 -2.98 -11.76 -7.23
N HIS A 40 -1.95 -11.15 -7.81
CA HIS A 40 -2.04 -10.67 -9.19
C HIS A 40 -1.86 -11.85 -10.15
N PRO A 41 -2.87 -12.19 -10.98
CA PRO A 41 -2.88 -13.42 -11.76
C PRO A 41 -1.84 -13.46 -12.88
N ASP A 42 -1.31 -12.31 -13.30
CA ASP A 42 -0.41 -12.17 -14.46
C ASP A 42 1.08 -12.38 -14.13
N TYR A 43 1.41 -12.75 -12.89
CA TYR A 43 2.78 -13.05 -12.47
C TYR A 43 2.92 -14.53 -12.12
N ASP A 44 3.42 -15.32 -13.06
CA ASP A 44 3.82 -16.71 -12.83
C ASP A 44 5.30 -16.77 -12.39
N GLY A 45 5.58 -17.23 -11.17
CA GLY A 45 6.96 -17.45 -10.67
C GLY A 45 7.14 -17.22 -9.16
N GLU A 46 8.32 -17.56 -8.64
CA GLU A 46 8.64 -17.47 -7.19
C GLU A 46 8.67 -16.04 -6.63
N ASP A 47 8.75 -15.02 -7.49
CA ASP A 47 8.85 -13.60 -7.13
C ASP A 47 7.55 -12.80 -7.42
N GLN A 48 6.41 -13.50 -7.48
CA GLN A 48 5.09 -12.89 -7.68
C GLN A 48 4.80 -11.81 -6.63
N LEU A 49 4.29 -10.66 -7.09
CA LEU A 49 3.87 -9.58 -6.18
C LEU A 49 2.44 -9.84 -5.68
N HIS A 50 2.34 -10.03 -4.37
CA HIS A 50 1.07 -10.06 -3.64
C HIS A 50 0.77 -8.68 -3.07
N TYR A 51 -0.51 -8.38 -2.90
CA TYR A 51 -0.98 -7.13 -2.35
C TYR A 51 -1.84 -7.38 -1.13
N VAL A 52 -1.50 -6.72 -0.01
CA VAL A 52 -2.37 -6.66 1.16
C VAL A 52 -3.33 -5.48 1.03
N ILE A 53 -4.59 -5.72 1.38
CA ILE A 53 -5.66 -4.74 1.37
C ILE A 53 -5.84 -4.23 2.80
N LEU A 54 -5.50 -2.97 3.04
CA LEU A 54 -5.61 -2.36 4.37
C LEU A 54 -7.01 -1.82 4.62
N ASP A 55 -7.44 -1.87 5.88
CA ASP A 55 -8.68 -1.26 6.33
C ASP A 55 -8.50 0.25 6.51
N LYS A 56 -9.24 1.03 5.72
CA LYS A 56 -9.19 2.49 5.76
C LYS A 56 -9.61 3.06 7.12
N ALA A 57 -10.61 2.46 7.77
CA ALA A 57 -11.15 2.96 9.02
C ALA A 57 -10.15 2.83 10.18
N SER A 58 -9.20 1.90 10.06
CA SER A 58 -8.13 1.69 11.04
C SER A 58 -6.74 2.08 10.55
N CYS A 59 -6.61 2.71 9.36
CA CYS A 59 -5.32 3.15 8.82
C CYS A 59 -4.85 4.42 9.54
N SER A 60 -3.66 4.37 10.14
CA SER A 60 -2.97 5.54 10.70
C SER A 60 -1.48 5.51 10.36
N ALA A 61 -0.84 6.68 10.25
CA ALA A 61 0.58 6.80 9.90
C ALA A 61 1.35 7.52 11.02
N SER A 62 2.51 6.98 11.40
CA SER A 62 3.25 7.42 12.60
C SER A 62 3.81 8.85 12.55
N LYS A 63 3.77 9.53 11.40
CA LYS A 63 4.43 10.84 11.20
C LYS A 63 3.47 12.00 10.91
N SER A 64 2.16 11.77 10.92
CA SER A 64 1.19 12.86 10.71
C SER A 64 0.04 12.70 11.70
N GLY A 65 -0.23 13.77 12.46
CA GLY A 65 -1.48 13.90 13.20
C GLY A 65 -2.65 13.57 12.27
N ASP A 66 -3.62 12.83 12.81
CA ASP A 66 -4.76 12.21 12.11
C ASP A 66 -5.07 12.82 10.74
N VAL A 67 -4.51 12.22 9.69
CA VAL A 67 -4.77 12.68 8.32
C VAL A 67 -6.15 12.20 7.94
N THR A 68 -7.04 13.16 7.69
CA THR A 68 -8.36 12.87 7.16
C THR A 68 -8.22 12.20 5.80
N LEU A 69 -8.75 10.98 5.73
CA LEU A 69 -8.62 10.03 4.63
C LEU A 69 -9.13 10.65 3.31
N ALA A 70 -8.31 10.63 2.26
CA ALA A 70 -8.73 11.12 0.95
C ALA A 70 -9.91 10.31 0.42
N SER A 71 -11.04 10.99 0.22
CA SER A 71 -12.30 10.46 -0.34
C SER A 71 -12.19 9.96 -1.78
N THR A 72 -11.06 10.20 -2.45
CA THR A 72 -10.83 9.95 -3.88
C THR A 72 -10.24 8.57 -4.19
N THR A 73 -9.67 7.85 -3.21
CA THR A 73 -9.21 6.47 -3.43
C THR A 73 -10.42 5.54 -3.49
N LYS A 74 -10.86 5.13 -4.68
CA LYS A 74 -12.20 4.54 -4.87
C LYS A 74 -12.52 3.32 -4.00
N ASN A 75 -11.55 2.44 -3.68
CA ASN A 75 -11.84 1.17 -2.97
C ASN A 75 -10.97 0.89 -1.72
N HIS A 76 -9.66 0.68 -1.83
CA HIS A 76 -8.79 0.28 -0.70
C HIS A 76 -7.38 0.90 -0.72
N TYR A 77 -6.63 0.77 0.39
CA TYR A 77 -5.19 1.03 0.43
C TYR A 77 -4.43 -0.28 0.27
N TYR A 78 -3.33 -0.26 -0.49
CA TYR A 78 -2.56 -1.45 -0.82
C TYR A 78 -1.10 -1.30 -0.41
N LEU A 79 -0.51 -2.39 0.07
CA LEU A 79 0.94 -2.58 0.15
C LEU A 79 1.31 -3.86 -0.58
N SER A 80 2.46 -3.89 -1.23
CA SER A 80 2.92 -5.09 -1.94
C SER A 80 3.97 -5.87 -1.14
N PHE A 81 4.04 -7.17 -1.34
CA PHE A 81 5.12 -8.01 -0.85
C PHE A 81 5.36 -9.17 -1.83
N LYS A 82 6.53 -9.80 -1.72
CA LYS A 82 6.87 -10.94 -2.58
C LYS A 82 6.21 -12.21 -2.06
N SER A 83 5.72 -13.04 -2.97
CA SER A 83 5.17 -14.37 -2.66
C SER A 83 6.18 -15.29 -1.99
N SER A 84 7.47 -15.14 -2.31
CA SER A 84 8.58 -15.85 -1.68
C SER A 84 8.77 -15.54 -0.19
N ASP A 85 8.17 -14.46 0.34
CA ASP A 85 8.17 -14.16 1.77
C ASP A 85 7.04 -14.89 2.49
N GLU A 86 7.22 -16.20 2.69
CA GLU A 86 6.24 -17.07 3.35
C GLU A 86 5.92 -16.63 4.79
N PHE A 87 6.91 -16.06 5.48
CA PHE A 87 6.72 -15.53 6.83
C PHE A 87 5.74 -14.35 6.81
N LEU A 88 5.98 -13.38 5.94
CA LEU A 88 5.09 -12.23 5.81
C LEU A 88 3.70 -12.65 5.34
N TYR A 89 3.60 -13.59 4.39
CA TYR A 89 2.33 -14.12 3.91
C TYR A 89 1.51 -14.76 5.05
N SER A 90 2.11 -15.69 5.79
CA SER A 90 1.44 -16.38 6.90
C SER A 90 1.03 -15.43 8.03
N ALA A 91 1.89 -14.45 8.37
CA ALA A 91 1.59 -13.48 9.40
C ALA A 91 0.44 -12.54 9.01
N ILE A 92 0.36 -12.12 7.73
CA ILE A 92 -0.75 -11.30 7.21
C ILE A 92 -2.06 -12.11 7.23
N LEU A 93 -2.03 -13.37 6.79
CA LEU A 93 -3.20 -14.26 6.85
C LEU A 93 -3.71 -14.46 8.28
N SER A 94 -2.80 -14.69 9.22
CA SER A 94 -3.13 -14.82 10.64
C SER A 94 -3.79 -13.55 11.16
N ALA A 95 -3.19 -12.39 10.92
CA ALA A 95 -3.73 -11.10 11.35
C ALA A 95 -5.09 -10.77 10.72
N GLN A 96 -5.32 -11.17 9.47
CA GLN A 96 -6.62 -11.05 8.82
C GLN A 96 -7.67 -11.91 9.54
N ALA A 97 -7.34 -13.17 9.85
CA ALA A 97 -8.26 -14.10 10.50
C ALA A 97 -8.61 -13.66 11.93
N THR A 98 -7.66 -13.08 12.66
CA THR A 98 -7.85 -12.63 14.06
C THR A 98 -8.34 -11.19 14.17
N GLY A 99 -8.30 -10.41 13.08
CA GLY A 99 -8.60 -8.98 13.09
C GLY A 99 -7.57 -8.13 13.84
N THR A 100 -6.33 -8.64 13.98
CA THR A 100 -5.23 -7.97 14.67
C THR A 100 -4.72 -6.77 13.84
N THR A 101 -4.53 -5.63 14.51
CA THR A 101 -3.86 -4.48 13.90
C THR A 101 -2.38 -4.77 13.74
N LEU A 102 -1.88 -4.64 12.51
CA LEU A 102 -0.47 -4.75 12.19
C LEU A 102 0.15 -3.37 12.06
N GLU A 103 1.43 -3.28 12.40
CA GLU A 103 2.28 -2.14 12.08
C GLU A 103 3.17 -2.52 10.89
N PHE A 104 2.93 -1.88 9.75
CA PHE A 104 3.62 -2.10 8.49
C PHE A 104 4.75 -1.11 8.32
N ARG A 105 5.98 -1.61 8.24
CA ARG A 105 7.12 -0.82 7.78
C ARG A 105 7.13 -0.80 6.27
N MET A 106 7.11 0.38 5.66
CA MET A 106 7.20 0.47 4.22
C MET A 106 8.62 0.26 3.71
N GLY A 107 8.74 -0.47 2.61
CA GLY A 107 9.96 -0.62 1.85
C GLY A 107 9.97 0.24 0.58
N GLN A 108 11.01 0.06 -0.23
CA GLN A 108 11.08 0.65 -1.57
C GLN A 108 10.02 0.04 -2.49
N LYS A 109 9.44 0.83 -3.39
CA LYS A 109 8.53 0.28 -4.40
C LYS A 109 9.24 -0.80 -5.20
N ALA A 110 8.55 -1.89 -5.50
CA ALA A 110 9.07 -2.88 -6.44
C ALA A 110 9.26 -2.21 -7.81
N GLN A 111 10.26 -2.67 -8.58
CA GLN A 111 10.50 -2.18 -9.94
C GLN A 111 9.21 -2.32 -10.76
N ASP A 112 8.81 -1.25 -11.44
CA ASP A 112 7.55 -1.15 -12.22
C ASP A 112 6.23 -1.23 -11.43
N ASN A 113 6.28 -1.16 -10.09
CA ASN A 113 5.10 -1.11 -9.23
C ASN A 113 4.84 0.32 -8.71
N SER A 114 3.60 0.79 -8.85
CA SER A 114 3.19 2.09 -8.31
C SER A 114 2.91 2.06 -6.80
N VAL A 115 2.79 0.86 -6.22
CA VAL A 115 2.48 0.60 -4.80
C VAL A 115 3.74 0.43 -3.95
N ASN A 116 3.71 0.93 -2.71
CA ASN A 116 4.79 0.74 -1.75
C ASN A 116 4.89 -0.72 -1.31
N SER A 117 6.11 -1.22 -1.11
CA SER A 117 6.31 -2.57 -0.58
C SER A 117 6.27 -2.60 0.95
N ILE A 118 6.14 -3.79 1.51
CA ILE A 118 6.35 -4.09 2.92
C ILE A 118 7.81 -4.47 3.10
N ALA A 119 8.51 -3.77 4.00
CA ALA A 119 9.86 -4.16 4.43
C ALA A 119 9.80 -5.20 5.56
N TYR A 120 8.91 -4.98 6.54
CA TYR A 120 8.59 -5.93 7.61
C TYR A 120 7.31 -5.48 8.31
N ILE A 121 6.78 -6.35 9.17
CA ILE A 121 5.63 -6.04 10.04
C ILE A 121 5.99 -6.21 11.52
N ILE A 122 5.22 -5.58 12.38
CA ILE A 122 5.19 -5.84 13.83
C ILE A 122 3.76 -6.22 14.20
N SER A 123 3.61 -7.31 14.95
CA SER A 123 2.34 -7.87 15.37
C SER A 123 2.38 -8.25 16.86
N PRO A 124 1.36 -7.85 17.67
CA PRO A 124 0.38 -6.81 17.36
C PRO A 124 1.07 -5.44 17.24
N SER A 125 0.36 -4.46 16.67
CA SER A 125 0.87 -3.09 16.60
C SER A 125 1.27 -2.56 17.99
N GLY A 126 2.41 -1.88 18.11
CA GLY A 126 2.91 -1.39 19.40
C GLY A 126 3.60 -2.44 20.28
N ALA A 127 3.82 -3.67 19.80
CA ALA A 127 4.53 -4.71 20.56
C ALA A 127 5.97 -4.32 20.98
N ARG A 128 6.59 -3.35 20.29
CA ARG A 128 7.92 -2.82 20.64
C ARG A 128 7.92 -1.82 21.80
N SER A 129 6.74 -1.39 22.25
CA SER A 129 6.57 -0.40 23.32
C SER A 129 6.26 -1.04 24.68
N GLN A 130 6.31 -2.38 24.77
CA GLN A 130 6.11 -3.15 25.99
C GLN A 130 7.42 -3.40 26.74
#